data_AF-A0A3A9YYQ6-F1
#
_entry.id   AF-A0A3A9YYQ6-F1
#
_cell.length_a   1.000
_cell.length_b   1.000
_cell.length_c   1.000
_cell.angle_alpha   90.00
_cell.angle_beta   90.00
_cell.angle_gamma   90.00
#
_symmetry.space_group_name_H-M   'P 1'
#
loop_
_entity.id
_entity.type
_entity.pdbx_description
1 polymer ?
#
loop_
_entity_poly.entity_id
_entity_poly.type
_entity_poly.pdbx_seq_one_letter_code
_entity_poly.pdbx_strand_id
1 'polypeptide(L)'
;MDATGSRPQGWRISPSSALARLRAGHHRFRVGAPPATPAGAGPVAAVLSCADPQPEAATVFGGTDVYAVRTAGLEVGPASLGSLEYAVEHLGVPLVVVLGHATCSLPGGSGSDRVRAMLTALRRRSPMLDQAVRSGRCGLHGMIWHDTHRTLGEVRPLLPPPARRGGRLRPPTRTPTRPS
;
A
#
# COMPACT_ATOMS: atom_id res chain seq x y z
N MET A 1 -11.37 5.48 -30.04
CA MET A 1 -10.82 6.25 -28.91
C MET A 1 -11.73 7.46 -28.77
N ASP A 2 -12.77 7.35 -27.95
CA ASP A 2 -13.73 8.44 -27.78
C ASP A 2 -13.35 9.28 -26.56
N ALA A 3 -13.02 10.54 -26.85
CA ALA A 3 -12.60 11.58 -25.93
C ALA A 3 -13.80 12.20 -25.19
N THR A 4 -14.66 11.37 -24.60
CA THR A 4 -15.72 11.84 -23.69
C THR A 4 -15.28 11.49 -22.28
N GLY A 5 -14.77 12.49 -21.55
CA GLY A 5 -14.34 12.40 -20.15
C GLY A 5 -15.48 12.12 -19.17
N SER A 6 -16.24 11.06 -19.40
CA SER A 6 -17.16 10.51 -18.43
C SER A 6 -16.34 9.73 -17.41
N ARG A 7 -16.09 10.35 -16.25
CA ARG A 7 -15.54 9.65 -15.08
C ARG A 7 -16.33 8.34 -14.90
N PRO A 8 -15.70 7.16 -14.82
CA PRO A 8 -16.43 5.94 -14.54
C PRO A 8 -17.26 6.17 -13.28
N GLN A 9 -18.59 6.07 -13.45
CA GLN A 9 -19.54 6.39 -12.42
C GLN A 9 -19.39 5.39 -11.27
N GLY A 10 -19.19 5.92 -10.07
CA GLY A 10 -19.58 5.26 -8.83
C GLY A 10 -18.54 4.30 -8.26
N TRP A 11 -17.84 4.80 -7.26
CA TRP A 11 -17.15 4.03 -6.23
C TRP A 11 -18.13 3.05 -5.55
N ARG A 12 -18.28 1.82 -6.06
CA ARG A 12 -19.33 0.89 -5.61
C ARG A 12 -19.06 0.24 -4.24
N ILE A 13 -17.82 0.29 -3.73
CA ILE A 13 -17.47 -0.31 -2.45
C ILE A 13 -16.45 0.56 -1.70
N SER A 14 -16.61 0.70 -0.38
CA SER A 14 -15.64 1.40 0.46
C SER A 14 -14.27 0.69 0.48
N PRO A 15 -13.19 1.37 0.88
CA PRO A 15 -11.89 0.73 1.12
C PRO A 15 -11.97 -0.49 2.06
N SER A 16 -12.81 -0.40 3.10
CA SER A 16 -13.03 -1.51 4.04
C SER A 16 -13.71 -2.71 3.38
N SER A 17 -14.70 -2.48 2.52
CA SER A 17 -15.36 -3.54 1.75
C SER A 17 -14.41 -4.17 0.72
N ALA A 18 -13.54 -3.39 0.09
CA ALA A 18 -12.50 -3.91 -0.80
C ALA A 18 -11.50 -4.79 -0.03
N LEU A 19 -11.04 -4.35 1.14
CA LEU A 19 -10.17 -5.13 2.02
C LEU A 19 -10.85 -6.43 2.48
N ALA A 20 -12.14 -6.39 2.81
CA ALA A 20 -12.91 -7.57 3.17
C ALA A 20 -12.99 -8.58 2.02
N ARG A 21 -13.17 -8.11 0.77
CA ARG A 21 -13.15 -8.98 -0.42
C ARG A 21 -11.79 -9.64 -0.63
N LEU A 22 -10.69 -8.91 -0.48
CA LEU A 22 -9.34 -9.49 -0.56
C LEU A 22 -9.11 -10.58 0.50
N ARG A 23 -9.54 -10.33 1.75
CA ARG A 23 -9.44 -11.32 2.84
C ARG A 23 -10.31 -12.55 2.59
N ALA A 24 -11.52 -12.37 2.09
CA ALA A 24 -12.40 -13.48 1.72
C ALA A 24 -11.80 -14.31 0.57
N GLY A 25 -11.23 -13.66 -0.44
CA GLY A 25 -10.49 -14.31 -1.52
C GLY A 25 -9.29 -15.10 -1.00
N HIS A 26 -8.48 -14.49 -0.13
CA HIS A 26 -7.35 -15.18 0.50
C HIS A 26 -7.79 -16.40 1.33
N HIS A 27 -8.90 -16.29 2.06
CA HIS A 27 -9.48 -17.44 2.78
C HIS A 27 -9.78 -18.60 1.83
N ARG A 28 -10.41 -18.34 0.66
CA ARG A 28 -10.68 -19.36 -0.36
C ARG A 28 -9.40 -20.05 -0.83
N PHE A 29 -8.38 -19.26 -1.16
CA PHE A 29 -7.07 -19.76 -1.56
C PHE A 29 -6.46 -20.67 -0.48
N ARG A 30 -6.53 -20.24 0.80
CA ARG A 30 -5.97 -20.99 1.93
C ARG A 30 -6.64 -22.34 2.16
N VAL A 31 -7.96 -22.43 1.94
CA VAL A 31 -8.71 -23.69 2.10
C VAL A 31 -8.77 -24.53 0.81
N GLY A 32 -8.09 -24.12 -0.26
CA GLY A 32 -8.08 -24.84 -1.54
C GLY A 32 -9.40 -24.77 -2.30
N ALA A 33 -10.27 -23.80 -2.00
CA ALA A 33 -11.49 -23.59 -2.76
C ALA A 33 -11.17 -23.03 -4.17
N PRO A 34 -12.05 -23.25 -5.17
CA PRO A 34 -11.88 -22.68 -6.50
C PRO A 34 -11.67 -21.15 -6.46
N PRO A 35 -10.83 -20.58 -7.35
CA PRO A 35 -10.64 -19.13 -7.40
C PRO A 35 -11.97 -18.43 -7.67
N ALA A 36 -12.11 -17.21 -7.14
CA ALA A 36 -13.23 -16.35 -7.48
C ALA A 36 -13.19 -16.01 -8.98
N THR A 37 -14.35 -16.02 -9.63
CA THR A 37 -14.48 -15.52 -10.99
C THR A 37 -14.64 -13.99 -10.94
N PRO A 38 -13.84 -13.21 -11.68
CA PRO A 38 -14.04 -11.77 -11.78
C PRO A 38 -15.45 -11.45 -12.28
N ALA A 39 -16.18 -10.63 -11.53
CA ALA A 39 -17.58 -10.30 -11.85
C ALA A 39 -17.73 -9.21 -12.93
N GLY A 40 -16.68 -8.93 -13.71
CA GLY A 40 -16.68 -7.91 -14.77
C GLY A 40 -16.70 -6.45 -14.31
N ALA A 41 -16.66 -6.18 -12.99
CA ALA A 41 -16.76 -4.82 -12.43
C ALA A 41 -15.40 -4.09 -12.29
N GLY A 42 -14.31 -4.69 -12.78
CA GLY A 42 -12.95 -4.17 -12.64
C GLY A 42 -12.25 -4.53 -11.31
N PRO A 43 -10.97 -4.14 -11.15
CA PRO A 43 -10.16 -4.52 -10.01
C PRO A 43 -10.64 -3.85 -8.71
N VAL A 44 -10.65 -4.61 -7.62
CA VAL A 44 -11.09 -4.09 -6.31
C VAL A 44 -9.97 -3.41 -5.53
N ALA A 45 -8.73 -3.62 -5.96
CA ALA A 45 -7.55 -3.02 -5.36
C ALA A 45 -6.41 -2.91 -6.37
N ALA A 46 -5.56 -1.91 -6.19
CA ALA A 46 -4.23 -1.89 -6.76
C ALA A 46 -3.24 -2.52 -5.77
N VAL A 47 -2.38 -3.43 -6.21
CA VAL A 47 -1.46 -4.16 -5.34
C VAL A 47 -0.03 -3.92 -5.79
N LEU A 48 0.73 -3.14 -5.02
CA LEU A 48 2.18 -3.08 -5.13
C LEU A 48 2.77 -4.32 -4.44
N SER A 49 3.39 -5.21 -5.21
CA SER A 49 3.97 -6.45 -4.69
C SER A 49 5.40 -6.67 -5.18
N CYS A 50 6.14 -7.54 -4.49
CA CYS A 50 7.48 -7.88 -4.90
C CYS A 50 7.48 -8.64 -6.25
N ALA A 51 8.53 -8.44 -7.04
CA ALA A 51 8.73 -9.16 -8.30
C ALA A 51 9.28 -10.60 -8.10
N ASP A 52 9.81 -10.93 -6.91
CA ASP A 52 10.28 -12.29 -6.56
C ASP A 52 9.15 -13.34 -6.74
N PRO A 53 9.46 -14.63 -6.91
CA PRO A 53 8.51 -15.56 -7.50
C PRO A 53 7.39 -15.94 -6.54
N GLN A 54 6.18 -15.94 -7.12
CA GLN A 54 4.96 -16.69 -6.83
C GLN A 54 4.62 -17.13 -5.38
N PRO A 55 3.33 -17.08 -5.01
CA PRO A 55 2.17 -16.82 -5.87
C PRO A 55 1.96 -15.33 -6.20
N GLU A 56 1.40 -15.04 -7.38
CA GLU A 56 0.97 -13.68 -7.74
C GLU A 56 -0.07 -13.14 -6.77
N ALA A 57 -0.18 -11.83 -6.65
CA ALA A 57 -1.18 -11.19 -5.80
C ALA A 57 -2.60 -11.69 -6.05
N ALA A 58 -3.01 -11.84 -7.32
CA ALA A 58 -4.34 -12.37 -7.67
C ALA A 58 -4.55 -13.79 -7.11
N THR A 59 -3.51 -14.65 -7.16
CA THR A 59 -3.53 -15.99 -6.59
C THR A 59 -3.56 -15.96 -5.06
N VAL A 60 -2.74 -15.13 -4.42
CA VAL A 60 -2.74 -14.91 -2.96
C VAL A 60 -4.14 -14.49 -2.48
N PHE A 61 -4.84 -13.66 -3.25
CA PHE A 61 -6.21 -13.21 -3.00
C PHE A 61 -7.28 -14.11 -3.65
N GLY A 62 -6.94 -15.35 -4.00
CA GLY A 62 -7.90 -16.38 -4.43
C GLY A 62 -8.73 -16.03 -5.66
N GLY A 63 -8.12 -15.45 -6.68
CA GLY A 63 -8.78 -15.07 -7.94
C GLY A 63 -9.53 -13.74 -7.88
N THR A 64 -9.38 -12.98 -6.80
CA THR A 64 -9.93 -11.62 -6.73
C THR A 64 -9.25 -10.74 -7.77
N ASP A 65 -10.04 -10.02 -8.57
CA ASP A 65 -9.54 -9.09 -9.59
C ASP A 65 -8.78 -7.93 -8.93
N VAL A 66 -7.50 -7.79 -9.27
CA VAL A 66 -6.59 -6.78 -8.73
C VAL A 66 -5.72 -6.19 -9.83
N TYR A 67 -5.44 -4.91 -9.73
CA TYR A 67 -4.47 -4.23 -10.58
C TYR A 67 -3.07 -4.42 -9.99
N ALA A 68 -2.27 -5.32 -10.54
CA ALA A 68 -0.97 -5.67 -9.99
C ALA A 68 0.15 -4.75 -10.51
N VAL A 69 0.88 -4.13 -9.58
CA VAL A 69 2.14 -3.41 -9.84
C VAL A 69 3.26 -4.19 -9.16
N ARG A 70 4.22 -4.71 -9.92
CA ARG A 70 5.28 -5.58 -9.39
C ARG A 70 6.66 -4.96 -9.56
N THR A 71 7.42 -4.88 -8.48
CA THR A 71 8.80 -4.36 -8.49
C THR A 71 9.69 -5.17 -7.55
N ALA A 72 10.99 -5.28 -7.87
CA ALA A 72 11.92 -5.99 -6.99
C ALA A 72 11.98 -5.30 -5.62
N GLY A 73 11.77 -6.05 -4.54
CA GLY A 73 11.82 -5.55 -3.16
C GLY A 73 10.86 -4.39 -2.86
N LEU A 74 9.73 -4.29 -3.58
CA LEU A 74 8.79 -3.17 -3.45
C LEU A 74 9.43 -1.81 -3.79
N GLU A 75 10.49 -1.77 -4.61
CA GLU A 75 11.05 -0.50 -5.09
C GLU A 75 9.98 0.33 -5.82
N VAL A 76 9.98 1.65 -5.62
CA VAL A 76 8.98 2.52 -6.23
C VAL A 76 9.69 3.59 -7.02
N GLY A 77 9.66 3.45 -8.34
CA GLY A 77 10.06 4.47 -9.31
C GLY A 77 8.86 5.25 -9.88
N PRO A 78 9.11 6.26 -10.74
CA PRO A 78 8.06 7.07 -11.38
C PRO A 78 6.99 6.23 -12.08
N ALA A 79 7.38 5.18 -12.82
CA ALA A 79 6.45 4.31 -13.53
C ALA A 79 5.51 3.55 -12.58
N SER A 80 6.06 2.94 -11.52
CA SER A 80 5.25 2.22 -10.53
C SER A 80 4.32 3.15 -9.75
N LEU A 81 4.78 4.36 -9.42
CA LEU A 81 3.95 5.35 -8.73
C LEU A 81 2.81 5.84 -9.62
N GLY A 82 3.12 6.19 -10.88
CA GLY A 82 2.11 6.60 -11.86
C GLY A 82 1.09 5.49 -12.16
N SER A 83 1.52 4.23 -12.14
CA SER A 83 0.61 3.08 -12.29
C SER A 83 -0.39 2.96 -11.13
N LEU A 84 0.07 3.20 -9.89
CA LEU A 84 -0.81 3.23 -8.73
C LEU A 84 -1.78 4.42 -8.78
N GLU A 85 -1.31 5.60 -9.17
CA GLU A 85 -2.15 6.80 -9.34
C GLU A 85 -3.18 6.60 -10.44
N TYR A 86 -2.79 5.99 -11.56
CA TYR A 86 -3.70 5.61 -12.64
C TYR A 86 -4.81 4.69 -12.13
N ALA A 87 -4.46 3.65 -11.37
CA ALA A 87 -5.44 2.72 -10.84
C ALA A 87 -6.46 3.43 -9.91
N VAL A 88 -6.01 4.39 -9.08
CA VAL A 88 -6.91 5.13 -8.19
C VAL A 88 -7.78 6.14 -8.95
N GLU A 89 -7.21 6.97 -9.83
CA GLU A 89 -7.95 8.06 -10.47
C GLU A 89 -8.72 7.65 -11.73
N HIS A 90 -8.23 6.65 -12.48
CA HIS A 90 -8.83 6.25 -13.77
C HIS A 90 -9.59 4.94 -13.68
N LEU A 91 -9.09 3.95 -12.93
CA LEU A 91 -9.82 2.70 -12.69
C LEU A 91 -10.76 2.79 -11.49
N GLY A 92 -10.63 3.84 -10.68
CA GLY A 92 -11.46 4.04 -9.49
C GLY A 92 -11.23 3.01 -8.39
N VAL A 93 -10.02 2.41 -8.31
CA VAL A 93 -9.77 1.36 -7.32
C VAL A 93 -9.88 1.90 -5.90
N PRO A 94 -10.59 1.19 -5.00
CA PRO A 94 -10.85 1.71 -3.68
C PRO A 94 -9.79 1.48 -2.63
N LEU A 95 -8.75 0.74 -2.98
CA LEU A 95 -7.75 0.28 -2.06
C LEU A 95 -6.43 0.12 -2.79
N VAL A 96 -5.37 0.67 -2.20
CA VAL A 96 -3.99 0.34 -2.54
C VAL A 96 -3.44 -0.56 -1.45
N VAL A 97 -2.92 -1.72 -1.84
CA VAL A 97 -2.24 -2.67 -0.96
C VAL A 97 -0.75 -2.68 -1.28
N VAL A 98 0.08 -2.58 -0.26
CA VAL A 98 1.50 -2.94 -0.34
C VAL A 98 1.65 -4.34 0.22
N LEU A 99 1.92 -5.31 -0.65
CA LEU A 99 2.05 -6.73 -0.33
C LEU A 99 3.52 -7.16 -0.40
N GLY A 100 4.15 -7.26 0.75
CA GLY A 100 5.47 -7.86 0.90
C GLY A 100 5.40 -9.37 1.11
N HIS A 101 6.55 -10.02 1.21
CA HIS A 101 6.65 -11.43 1.59
C HIS A 101 7.77 -11.67 2.61
N ALA A 102 7.60 -12.70 3.44
CA ALA A 102 8.49 -12.99 4.56
C ALA A 102 9.88 -13.43 4.09
N THR A 103 9.96 -14.21 3.02
CA THR A 103 11.22 -14.75 2.49
C THR A 103 11.56 -14.12 1.15
N CYS A 104 12.19 -12.95 1.18
CA CYS A 104 12.61 -12.22 -0.02
C CYS A 104 14.09 -12.41 -0.30
N SER A 105 14.42 -12.77 -1.55
CA SER A 105 15.80 -12.98 -2.00
C SER A 105 16.58 -11.67 -2.16
N LEU A 106 15.90 -10.54 -2.36
CA LEU A 106 16.54 -9.25 -2.53
C LEU A 106 17.19 -8.78 -1.20
N PRO A 107 18.44 -8.29 -1.22
CA PRO A 107 19.02 -7.58 -0.09
C PRO A 107 18.14 -6.40 0.36
N GLY A 108 17.84 -6.33 1.66
CA GLY A 108 16.88 -5.37 2.23
C GLY A 108 15.42 -5.82 2.18
N GLY A 109 15.12 -6.91 1.46
CA GLY A 109 13.89 -7.66 1.50
C GLY A 109 12.62 -6.90 1.10
N SER A 110 11.49 -7.59 1.28
CA SER A 110 10.13 -7.02 1.14
C SER A 110 9.31 -7.25 2.41
N GLY A 111 9.96 -7.52 3.55
CA GLY A 111 9.32 -7.81 4.84
C GLY A 111 8.56 -6.62 5.45
N SER A 112 8.04 -6.81 6.67
CA SER A 112 7.18 -5.85 7.37
C SER A 112 7.74 -4.42 7.41
N ASP A 113 9.04 -4.27 7.68
CA ASP A 113 9.68 -2.96 7.76
C ASP A 113 9.72 -2.24 6.41
N ARG A 114 9.98 -3.00 5.33
CA ARG A 114 9.93 -2.48 3.96
C ARG A 114 8.51 -2.07 3.58
N VAL A 115 7.51 -2.90 3.87
CA VAL A 115 6.10 -2.57 3.63
C VAL A 115 5.72 -1.28 4.36
N ARG A 116 6.05 -1.17 5.64
CA ARG A 116 5.80 0.01 6.50
C ARG A 116 6.48 1.27 5.99
N ALA A 117 7.74 1.17 5.57
CA ALA A 117 8.46 2.25 4.91
C ALA A 117 7.75 2.68 3.62
N MET A 118 7.26 1.72 2.84
CA MET A 118 6.60 1.98 1.56
C MET A 118 5.23 2.63 1.73
N LEU A 119 4.41 2.20 2.69
CA LEU A 119 3.16 2.87 3.03
C LEU A 119 3.39 4.37 3.32
N THR A 120 4.48 4.68 4.01
CA THR A 120 4.85 6.07 4.32
C THR A 120 5.38 6.79 3.08
N ALA A 121 6.22 6.13 2.28
CA ALA A 121 6.82 6.72 1.09
C ALA A 121 5.78 7.06 0.02
N LEU A 122 4.80 6.17 -0.21
CA LEU A 122 3.72 6.38 -1.17
C LEU A 122 2.92 7.66 -0.87
N ARG A 123 2.56 7.87 0.40
CA ARG A 123 1.87 9.11 0.83
C ARG A 123 2.74 10.36 0.68
N ARG A 124 4.05 10.27 0.95
CA ARG A 124 4.94 11.43 0.79
C ARG A 124 5.20 11.80 -0.67
N ARG A 125 5.29 10.79 -1.55
CA ARG A 125 5.73 10.97 -2.94
C ARG A 125 4.58 11.24 -3.90
N SER A 126 3.35 10.86 -3.55
CA SER A 126 2.16 11.12 -4.34
C SER A 126 1.17 11.98 -3.54
N PRO A 127 1.11 13.31 -3.81
CA PRO A 127 0.09 14.18 -3.23
C PRO A 127 -1.34 13.73 -3.58
N MET A 128 -1.54 13.15 -4.76
CA MET A 128 -2.82 12.61 -5.23
C MET A 128 -3.27 11.44 -4.33
N LEU A 129 -2.40 10.44 -4.14
CA LEU A 129 -2.71 9.26 -3.32
C LEU A 129 -2.93 9.67 -1.87
N ASP A 130 -2.10 10.55 -1.34
CA ASP A 130 -2.22 11.06 0.02
C ASP A 130 -3.55 11.79 0.25
N GLN A 131 -3.99 12.58 -0.73
CA GLN A 131 -5.29 13.25 -0.68
C GLN A 131 -6.46 12.25 -0.79
N ALA A 132 -6.35 11.23 -1.65
CA ALA A 132 -7.36 10.18 -1.75
C ALA A 132 -7.50 9.40 -0.42
N VAL A 133 -6.38 9.14 0.26
CA VAL A 133 -6.38 8.51 1.59
C VAL A 133 -7.00 9.40 2.65
N ARG A 134 -6.61 10.68 2.72
CA ARG A 134 -7.19 11.64 3.70
C ARG A 134 -8.68 11.86 3.53
N SER A 135 -9.14 11.91 2.28
CA SER A 135 -10.57 12.10 1.96
C SER A 135 -11.41 10.84 2.18
N GLY A 136 -10.80 9.72 2.55
CA GLY A 136 -11.51 8.44 2.70
C GLY A 136 -12.00 7.87 1.37
N ARG A 137 -11.57 8.45 0.23
CA ARG A 137 -11.77 7.85 -1.08
C ARG A 137 -10.99 6.54 -1.08
N CYS A 138 -9.68 6.55 -1.20
CA CYS A 138 -8.88 5.33 -1.28
C CYS A 138 -8.33 4.88 0.09
N GLY A 139 -8.30 3.58 0.37
CA GLY A 139 -7.52 3.03 1.49
C GLY A 139 -6.07 2.78 1.09
N LEU A 140 -5.16 2.86 2.05
CA LEU A 140 -3.78 2.41 1.88
C LEU A 140 -3.42 1.41 2.97
N HIS A 141 -3.06 0.19 2.57
CA HIS A 141 -3.02 -0.95 3.49
C HIS A 141 -1.78 -1.82 3.26
N GLY A 142 -1.14 -2.31 4.32
CA GLY A 142 0.07 -3.13 4.23
C GLY A 142 -0.19 -4.57 4.64
N MET A 143 0.37 -5.52 3.87
CA MET A 143 0.27 -6.94 4.16
C MET A 143 1.62 -7.65 3.94
N ILE A 144 1.83 -8.76 4.65
CA ILE A 144 2.94 -9.69 4.44
C ILE A 144 2.41 -11.07 4.15
N TRP A 145 2.81 -11.58 3.00
CA TRP A 145 2.65 -12.97 2.63
C TRP A 145 3.69 -13.85 3.35
N HIS A 146 3.22 -14.93 3.96
CA HIS A 146 4.08 -15.95 4.57
C HIS A 146 3.95 -17.26 3.78
N ASP A 147 4.94 -17.50 2.93
CA ASP A 147 4.99 -18.59 1.94
C ASP A 147 4.73 -19.96 2.57
N THR A 148 5.43 -20.28 3.67
CA THR A 148 5.37 -21.58 4.35
C THR A 148 3.98 -21.94 4.86
N HIS A 149 3.27 -20.96 5.44
CA HIS A 149 1.96 -21.19 6.07
C HIS A 149 0.78 -20.77 5.19
N ARG A 150 1.08 -20.20 4.03
CA ARG A 150 0.11 -19.61 3.11
C ARG A 150 -0.83 -18.62 3.79
N THR A 151 -0.28 -17.73 4.62
CA THR A 151 -1.04 -16.75 5.39
C THR A 151 -0.68 -15.31 5.06
N LEU A 152 -1.65 -14.41 5.26
CA LEU A 152 -1.43 -12.96 5.25
C LEU A 152 -1.36 -12.42 6.67
N GLY A 153 -0.28 -11.69 6.97
CA GLY A 153 -0.13 -10.85 8.16
C GLY A 153 -0.39 -9.39 7.83
N GLU A 154 -0.97 -8.66 8.78
CA GLU A 154 -1.27 -7.22 8.61
C GLU A 154 -0.07 -6.36 9.04
N VAL A 155 0.29 -5.37 8.22
CA VAL A 155 1.35 -4.41 8.54
C VAL A 155 0.72 -3.07 8.87
N ARG A 156 0.79 -2.69 10.13
CA ARG A 156 0.39 -1.35 10.57
C ARG A 156 1.45 -0.32 10.16
N PRO A 157 1.04 0.88 9.67
CA PRO A 157 1.95 2.01 9.58
C PRO A 157 2.62 2.28 10.92
N LEU A 158 3.85 2.81 10.91
CA LEU A 158 4.38 3.45 12.11
C LEU A 158 3.46 4.64 12.41
N LEU A 159 2.97 4.72 13.64
CA LEU A 159 2.58 6.04 14.12
C LEU A 159 3.83 6.94 13.98
N PRO A 160 3.67 8.19 13.51
CA PRO A 160 4.77 9.13 13.60
C PRO A 160 5.26 9.14 15.06
N PRO A 161 6.58 9.13 15.30
CA PRO A 161 7.09 9.30 16.65
C PRO A 161 6.45 10.56 17.23
N PRO A 162 6.05 10.55 18.52
CA PRO A 162 5.46 11.73 19.14
C PRO A 162 6.37 12.92 18.86
N ALA A 163 5.78 14.03 18.39
CA ALA A 163 6.54 15.24 18.12
C ALA A 163 7.40 15.53 19.35
N ARG A 164 8.73 15.51 19.18
CA ARG A 164 9.63 15.89 20.27
C ARG A 164 9.21 17.31 20.64
N ARG A 165 8.66 17.50 21.85
CA ARG A 165 8.42 18.85 22.37
C ARG A 165 9.74 19.58 22.22
N GLY A 166 9.76 20.64 21.41
CA GLY A 166 10.96 21.42 21.19
C GLY A 166 11.57 21.75 22.54
N GLY A 167 12.76 21.22 22.81
CA GLY A 167 13.47 21.54 24.04
C GLY A 167 13.55 23.06 24.09
N ARG A 168 13.08 23.68 25.19
CA ARG A 168 13.28 25.11 25.40
C ARG A 168 14.76 25.36 25.21
N LEU A 169 15.11 26.15 24.20
CA LEU A 169 16.48 26.60 24.01
C LEU A 169 16.91 27.23 25.33
N ARG A 170 17.92 26.64 25.96
CA ARG A 170 18.54 27.20 27.16
C ARG A 170 19.11 28.55 26.72
N PRO A 171 18.70 29.68 27.33
CA PRO A 171 19.20 30.98 26.93
C PRO A 171 20.73 31.02 27.08
N PRO A 172 21.45 31.72 26.18
CA PRO A 172 22.90 31.79 26.25
C PRO A 172 23.32 32.40 27.59
N THR A 173 24.19 31.68 28.31
CA THR A 173 24.83 32.19 29.53
C THR A 173 25.66 33.42 29.17
N ARG A 174 25.33 34.58 29.74
CA ARG A 174 26.13 35.81 29.59
C ARG A 174 27.53 35.56 30.15
N THR A 175 28.54 35.69 29.32
CA THR A 175 29.95 35.67 29.73
C THR A 175 30.21 36.88 30.64
N PRO A 176 30.80 36.71 31.84
CA PRO A 176 31.12 37.84 32.70
C PRO A 176 32.22 38.69 32.06
N THR A 177 31.96 39.98 31.92
CA THR A 177 32.94 41.00 31.52
C THR A 177 33.99 41.15 32.61
N ARG A 178 35.26 40.96 32.24
CA ARG A 178 36.41 41.13 33.13
C ARG A 178 36.68 42.63 33.34
N PRO A 179 36.77 43.13 34.59
CA PRO A 179 37.20 44.50 34.82
C PRO A 179 38.72 44.65 34.60
N SER A 180 39.10 45.88 34.24
CA SER A 180 40.43 46.35 33.83
C SER A 180 41.50 46.20 34.91
#